data_AF-A0A542BBG1-F1
#
_entry.id   AF-A0A542BBG1-F1
#
_cell.length_a   1.000
_cell.length_b   1.000
_cell.length_c   1.000
_cell.angle_alpha   90.00
_cell.angle_beta   90.00
_cell.angle_gamma   90.00
#
_symmetry.space_group_name_H-M   'P 1'
#
loop_
_entity.id
_entity.type
_entity.pdbx_description
1 polymer ?
#
loop_
_entity_poly.entity_id
_entity_poly.type
_entity_poly.pdbx_seq_one_letter_code
_entity_poly.pdbx_strand_id
1 'polypeptide(L)'
;MERPLRIIASSLVLLCGMGPALATGPSPDATSSSEDALCEPGASENAPLGEVQLARCRRFWQQRVEAARERSRSYVEGLIEDSRQRRERAASLPPPTPAPVTVETFLGSDLAYGDVVVTDKGPRVFVGKAGEAAGPEDFVALDAARSPHRGRAQPYDGAYPQPKRPQAAKPRPAALKPQERQP
;
A
#
# COMPACT_ATOMS: atom_id res chain seq x y z
N MET A 1 15.83 -31.95 -21.20
CA MET A 1 16.86 -32.35 -20.22
C MET A 1 16.66 -31.51 -18.98
N GLU A 2 16.00 -32.10 -18.00
CA GLU A 2 15.59 -31.46 -16.75
C GLU A 2 16.75 -31.51 -15.75
N ARG A 3 17.00 -30.40 -15.05
CA ARG A 3 17.88 -30.39 -13.87
C ARG A 3 17.21 -29.62 -12.73
N PRO A 4 17.19 -30.19 -11.51
CA PRO A 4 16.26 -29.81 -10.44
C PRO A 4 16.70 -28.59 -9.63
N LEU A 5 15.71 -27.80 -9.24
CA LEU A 5 15.76 -26.76 -8.20
C LEU A 5 16.21 -27.37 -6.87
N ARG A 6 17.42 -27.04 -6.43
CA ARG A 6 17.87 -27.33 -5.06
C ARG A 6 17.35 -26.24 -4.13
N ILE A 7 16.41 -26.64 -3.30
CA ILE A 7 15.87 -25.92 -2.15
C ILE A 7 17.03 -25.66 -1.18
N ILE A 8 17.44 -24.40 -1.02
CA ILE A 8 18.33 -23.97 0.07
C ILE A 8 17.43 -23.49 1.20
N ALA A 9 16.97 -24.44 2.02
CA ALA A 9 16.35 -24.17 3.31
C ALA A 9 17.38 -24.52 4.39
N SER A 10 18.32 -23.62 4.69
CA SER A 10 19.27 -23.78 5.80
C SER A 10 20.04 -22.48 6.08
N SER A 11 19.44 -21.54 6.82
CA SER A 11 20.19 -20.55 7.62
C SER A 11 19.25 -19.65 8.45
N LEU A 12 18.54 -20.26 9.40
CA LEU A 12 17.95 -19.53 10.55
C LEU A 12 18.64 -20.03 11.83
N VAL A 13 19.95 -19.79 11.92
CA VAL A 13 20.72 -19.97 13.15
C VAL A 13 21.77 -18.87 13.18
N LEU A 14 21.41 -17.69 13.70
CA LEU A 14 22.34 -16.67 14.20
C LEU A 14 21.56 -15.46 14.76
N LEU A 15 20.75 -15.69 15.80
CA LEU A 15 20.23 -14.58 16.61
C LEU A 15 20.01 -14.97 18.09
N CYS A 16 20.92 -15.78 18.66
CA CYS A 16 21.03 -16.03 20.10
C CYS A 16 22.48 -15.87 20.59
N GLY A 17 23.15 -14.81 20.14
CA GLY A 17 24.46 -14.40 20.66
C GLY A 17 24.33 -13.29 21.69
N MET A 18 23.78 -13.57 22.88
CA MET A 18 24.09 -12.77 24.06
C MET A 18 25.13 -13.53 24.88
N GLY A 19 26.39 -13.13 24.72
CA GLY A 19 27.48 -13.63 25.55
C GLY A 19 27.31 -13.17 27.01
N PRO A 20 27.85 -13.91 27.99
CA PRO A 20 27.79 -13.50 29.37
C PRO A 20 28.75 -12.34 29.59
N ALA A 21 28.21 -11.19 29.98
CA ALA A 21 29.01 -10.16 30.63
C ALA A 21 29.50 -10.72 31.97
N LEU A 22 30.79 -11.02 32.08
CA LEU A 22 31.44 -11.36 33.33
C LEU A 22 31.42 -10.12 34.25
N ALA A 23 30.38 -9.98 35.05
CA ALA A 23 30.36 -9.11 36.20
C ALA A 23 30.88 -9.90 37.42
N THR A 24 32.18 -9.83 37.66
CA THR A 24 32.80 -10.31 38.90
C THR A 24 32.37 -9.42 40.08
N GLY A 25 31.37 -9.89 40.80
CA GLY A 25 31.02 -9.46 42.15
C GLY A 25 30.21 -10.57 42.82
N PRO A 26 30.43 -10.89 44.10
CA PRO A 26 29.62 -11.89 44.79
C PRO A 26 28.21 -11.35 44.97
N SER A 27 27.31 -11.66 44.04
CA SER A 27 25.89 -11.38 44.18
C SER A 27 25.26 -12.42 45.11
N PRO A 28 24.47 -12.03 46.13
CA PRO A 28 23.73 -12.97 46.97
C PRO A 28 22.65 -13.76 46.19
N ASP A 29 22.42 -13.45 44.91
CA ASP A 29 21.48 -14.14 44.01
C ASP A 29 22.10 -15.35 43.26
N ALA A 30 23.36 -15.69 43.53
CA ALA A 30 24.00 -16.83 42.86
C ALA A 30 23.35 -18.18 43.22
N THR A 31 22.74 -18.30 44.41
CA THR A 31 22.02 -19.51 44.83
C THR A 31 20.63 -19.65 44.20
N SER A 32 19.91 -18.55 43.94
CA SER A 32 18.62 -18.60 43.23
C SER A 32 18.79 -18.95 41.75
N SER A 33 19.83 -18.41 41.09
CA SER A 33 20.10 -18.69 39.68
C SER A 33 20.43 -20.17 39.38
N SER A 34 21.08 -20.87 40.31
CA SER A 34 21.36 -22.32 40.17
C SER A 34 20.11 -23.19 40.30
N GLU A 35 19.12 -22.76 41.10
CA GLU A 35 17.88 -23.50 41.29
C GLU A 35 16.84 -23.16 40.21
N ASP A 36 16.87 -21.94 39.68
CA ASP A 36 16.03 -21.52 38.55
C ASP A 36 16.49 -22.17 37.23
N ALA A 37 17.78 -22.47 37.10
CA ALA A 37 18.32 -23.24 35.96
C ALA A 37 17.71 -24.65 35.85
N LEU A 38 17.23 -25.25 36.94
CA LEU A 38 16.53 -26.53 36.92
C LEU A 38 15.14 -26.44 36.27
N CYS A 39 14.60 -25.23 36.20
CA CYS A 39 13.30 -24.96 35.62
C CYS A 39 13.36 -24.61 34.13
N GLU A 40 14.55 -24.44 33.54
CA GLU A 40 14.73 -24.16 32.12
C GLU A 40 14.29 -25.36 31.24
N PRO A 41 13.82 -25.11 30.00
CA PRO A 41 13.43 -26.17 29.08
C PRO A 41 14.63 -27.09 28.82
N GLY A 42 14.44 -28.40 29.05
CA GLY A 42 15.50 -29.41 28.89
C GLY A 42 16.29 -29.76 30.15
N ALA A 43 16.21 -28.96 31.22
CA ALA A 43 16.98 -29.21 32.45
C ALA A 43 16.45 -30.38 33.30
N SER A 44 15.17 -30.73 33.16
CA SER A 44 14.50 -31.79 33.93
C SER A 44 14.29 -33.10 33.17
N GLU A 45 14.84 -33.25 31.97
CA GLU A 45 14.63 -34.42 31.11
C GLU A 45 15.19 -35.72 31.70
N ASN A 46 16.17 -35.64 32.61
CA ASN A 46 16.89 -36.80 33.14
C ASN A 46 16.50 -37.19 34.59
N ALA A 47 15.67 -36.40 35.28
CA ALA A 47 15.25 -36.71 36.65
C ALA A 47 13.86 -36.13 36.97
N PRO A 48 12.94 -36.92 37.56
CA PRO A 48 11.65 -36.40 37.99
C PRO A 48 11.83 -35.38 39.12
N LEU A 49 11.34 -34.16 38.90
CA LEU A 49 11.33 -33.09 39.90
C LEU A 49 10.36 -33.43 41.03
N GLY A 50 10.76 -33.17 42.28
CA GLY A 50 9.87 -33.31 43.43
C GLY A 50 8.73 -32.28 43.43
N GLU A 51 7.66 -32.51 44.21
CA GLU A 51 6.48 -31.62 44.22
C GLU A 51 6.82 -30.16 44.57
N VAL A 52 7.73 -29.94 45.52
CA VAL A 52 8.20 -28.60 45.92
C VAL A 52 8.96 -27.92 44.79
N GLN A 53 9.79 -28.67 44.05
CA GLN A 53 10.53 -28.16 42.90
C GLN A 53 9.58 -27.83 41.73
N LEU A 54 8.58 -28.69 41.47
CA LEU A 54 7.55 -28.44 40.46
C LEU A 54 6.71 -27.21 40.79
N ALA A 55 6.36 -26.99 42.06
CA ALA A 55 5.63 -25.79 42.47
C ALA A 55 6.48 -24.52 42.26
N ARG A 56 7.78 -24.59 42.56
CA ARG A 56 8.73 -23.49 42.31
C ARG A 56 8.87 -23.19 40.82
N CYS A 57 9.10 -24.20 39.99
CA CYS A 57 9.23 -24.02 38.54
C CYS A 57 7.94 -23.48 37.92
N ARG A 58 6.76 -23.92 38.38
CA ARG A 58 5.48 -23.33 37.93
C ARG A 58 5.39 -21.84 38.23
N ARG A 59 5.78 -21.41 39.43
CA ARG A 59 5.81 -19.99 39.79
C ARG A 59 6.80 -19.19 38.95
N PHE A 60 8.00 -19.73 38.74
CA PHE A 60 9.03 -19.10 37.90
C PHE A 60 8.53 -18.92 36.45
N TRP A 61 7.91 -19.95 35.87
CA TRP A 61 7.33 -19.88 34.54
C TRP A 61 6.18 -18.88 34.43
N GLN A 62 5.31 -18.82 35.44
CA GLN A 62 4.23 -17.83 35.50
C GLN A 62 4.80 -16.40 35.46
N GLN A 63 5.81 -16.11 36.28
CA GLN A 63 6.48 -14.81 36.31
C GLN A 63 7.11 -14.46 34.96
N ARG A 64 7.80 -15.42 34.30
CA ARG A 64 8.38 -15.19 32.98
C ARG A 64 7.33 -14.90 31.90
N VAL A 65 6.21 -15.63 31.93
CA VAL A 65 5.11 -15.42 30.99
C VAL A 65 4.45 -14.07 31.21
N GLU A 66 4.24 -13.65 32.46
CA GLU A 66 3.70 -12.34 32.80
C GLU A 66 4.63 -11.21 32.34
N ALA A 67 5.93 -11.29 32.65
CA ALA A 67 6.92 -10.32 32.19
C ALA A 67 7.00 -10.27 30.65
N ALA A 68 6.89 -11.42 29.97
CA ALA A 68 6.85 -11.45 28.50
C ALA A 68 5.58 -10.79 27.94
N ARG A 69 4.42 -11.00 28.58
CA ARG A 69 3.16 -10.35 28.21
C ARG A 69 3.23 -8.85 28.40
N GLU A 70 3.81 -8.37 29.49
CA GLU A 70 4.01 -6.94 29.74
C GLU A 70 4.89 -6.29 28.67
N ARG A 71 6.04 -6.91 28.34
CA ARG A 71 6.90 -6.45 27.24
C ARG A 71 6.19 -6.45 25.89
N SER A 72 5.35 -7.45 25.63
CA SER A 72 4.56 -7.49 24.40
C SER A 72 3.54 -6.36 24.35
N ARG A 73 2.89 -6.01 25.47
CA ARG A 73 1.93 -4.90 25.53
C ARG A 73 2.61 -3.58 25.26
N SER A 74 3.72 -3.29 25.94
CA SER A 74 4.45 -2.04 25.74
C SER A 74 5.02 -1.91 24.32
N TYR A 75 5.47 -3.01 23.73
CA TYR A 75 5.91 -3.03 22.34
C TYR A 75 4.78 -2.70 21.35
N VAL A 76 3.60 -3.30 21.54
CA VAL A 76 2.42 -3.04 20.68
C VAL A 76 1.94 -1.61 20.83
N GLU A 77 1.90 -1.08 22.06
CA GLU A 77 1.57 0.33 22.31
C GLU A 77 2.53 1.27 21.57
N GLY A 78 3.85 0.98 21.63
CA GLY A 78 4.86 1.74 20.88
C GLY A 78 4.66 1.68 19.36
N LEU A 79 4.30 0.51 18.82
CA LEU A 79 4.01 0.37 17.38
C LEU A 79 2.78 1.16 16.94
N ILE A 80 1.73 1.19 17.77
CA ILE A 80 0.51 1.96 17.50
C ILE A 80 0.84 3.45 17.42
N GLU A 81 1.61 3.95 18.40
CA GLU A 81 1.99 5.36 18.45
C GLU A 81 2.92 5.77 17.30
N ASP A 82 3.90 4.92 16.94
CA ASP A 82 4.75 5.19 15.77
C ASP A 82 3.93 5.20 14.47
N SER A 83 3.01 4.25 14.30
CA SER A 83 2.10 4.24 13.15
C SER A 83 1.22 5.49 13.11
N ARG A 84 0.73 5.95 14.26
CA ARG A 84 -0.05 7.19 14.37
C ARG A 84 0.78 8.39 13.93
N GLN A 85 1.99 8.55 14.46
CA GLN A 85 2.88 9.64 14.09
C GLN A 85 3.25 9.62 12.61
N ARG A 86 3.49 8.44 12.02
CA ARG A 86 3.73 8.32 10.57
C ARG A 86 2.54 8.78 9.75
N ARG A 87 1.31 8.43 10.15
CA ARG A 87 0.08 8.87 9.47
C ARG A 87 -0.12 10.37 9.61
N GLU A 88 0.09 10.94 10.79
CA GLU A 88 -0.02 12.39 11.02
C GLU A 88 1.02 13.16 10.18
N ARG A 89 2.27 12.70 10.14
CA ARG A 89 3.31 13.27 9.25
C ARG A 89 2.92 13.16 7.78
N ALA A 90 2.48 11.99 7.33
CA ALA A 90 2.04 11.79 5.95
C ALA A 90 0.83 12.68 5.58
N ALA A 91 -0.12 12.85 6.50
CA ALA A 91 -1.27 13.73 6.31
C ALA A 91 -0.91 15.22 6.30
N SER A 92 0.18 15.61 6.98
CA SER A 92 0.69 16.98 6.94
C SER A 92 1.44 17.32 5.65
N LEU A 93 1.90 16.31 4.90
CA LEU A 93 2.51 16.51 3.61
C LEU A 93 1.43 16.83 2.56
N PRO A 94 1.71 17.73 1.62
CA PRO A 94 0.82 17.93 0.48
C PRO A 94 0.67 16.61 -0.28
N PRO A 95 -0.51 16.32 -0.86
CA PRO A 95 -0.69 15.13 -1.67
C PRO A 95 0.36 15.11 -2.78
N PRO A 96 0.94 13.94 -3.09
CA PRO A 96 1.90 13.85 -4.19
C PRO A 96 1.22 14.35 -5.46
N THR A 97 1.90 15.23 -6.18
CA THR A 97 1.43 15.64 -7.50
C THR A 97 1.29 14.38 -8.37
N PRO A 98 0.15 14.18 -9.06
CA PRO A 98 0.02 13.06 -9.97
C PRO A 98 1.17 13.11 -10.97
N ALA A 99 1.84 11.98 -11.18
CA ALA A 99 2.89 11.90 -12.17
C ALA A 99 2.31 12.33 -13.54
N PRO A 100 3.02 13.18 -14.30
CA PRO A 100 2.55 13.57 -15.63
C PRO A 100 2.43 12.30 -16.47
N VAL A 101 1.26 12.11 -17.08
CA VAL A 101 1.05 11.04 -18.05
C VAL A 101 1.78 11.44 -19.33
N THR A 102 3.05 11.04 -19.43
CA THR A 102 3.89 11.29 -20.60
C THR A 102 3.72 10.16 -21.62
N VAL A 103 4.05 10.46 -22.87
CA VAL A 103 4.13 9.44 -23.93
C VAL A 103 5.02 8.26 -23.52
N GLU A 104 6.07 8.53 -22.73
CA GLU A 104 6.98 7.52 -22.18
C GLU A 104 6.29 6.50 -21.28
N THR A 105 5.20 6.89 -20.60
CA THR A 105 4.40 6.01 -19.73
C THR A 105 3.69 4.91 -20.54
N PHE A 106 3.42 5.17 -21.82
CA PHE A 106 2.74 4.22 -22.71
C PHE A 106 3.70 3.33 -23.51
N LEU A 107 5.02 3.55 -23.39
CA LEU A 107 6.03 2.68 -24.02
C LEU A 107 6.03 1.25 -23.47
N GLY A 108 5.36 1.02 -22.33
CA GLY A 108 5.19 -0.30 -21.71
C GLY A 108 3.84 -0.98 -22.01
N SER A 109 2.93 -0.33 -22.74
CA SER A 109 1.62 -0.90 -23.12
C SER A 109 1.59 -1.31 -24.59
N ASP A 110 0.93 -2.43 -24.89
CA ASP A 110 0.70 -2.87 -26.28
C ASP A 110 -0.34 -1.96 -26.94
N LEU A 111 0.14 -0.93 -27.64
CA LEU A 111 -0.70 0.07 -28.32
C LEU A 111 -1.07 -0.41 -29.72
N ALA A 112 -2.36 -0.38 -30.04
CA ALA A 112 -2.86 -0.67 -31.37
C ALA A 112 -3.01 0.62 -32.19
N TYR A 113 -2.82 0.50 -33.51
CA TYR A 113 -3.02 1.61 -34.44
C TYR A 113 -4.43 2.21 -34.29
N GLY A 114 -4.49 3.51 -33.99
CA GLY A 114 -5.73 4.24 -33.76
C GLY A 114 -6.15 4.37 -32.29
N ASP A 115 -5.41 3.80 -31.34
CA ASP A 115 -5.68 3.99 -29.92
C ASP A 115 -5.50 5.45 -29.50
N VAL A 116 -6.42 5.93 -28.66
CA VAL A 116 -6.38 7.29 -28.14
C VAL A 116 -5.77 7.27 -26.74
N VAL A 117 -4.66 7.98 -26.58
CA VAL A 117 -3.96 8.14 -25.32
C VAL A 117 -4.10 9.58 -24.82
N VAL A 118 -4.22 9.74 -23.52
CA VAL A 118 -4.25 11.08 -22.89
C VAL A 118 -2.83 11.42 -22.47
N THR A 119 -2.27 12.45 -23.10
CA THR A 119 -0.94 12.99 -22.76
C THR A 119 -1.07 14.32 -22.03
N ASP A 120 0.02 14.82 -21.48
CA ASP A 120 0.18 16.19 -20.99
C ASP A 120 -0.29 17.27 -21.99
N LYS A 121 -0.16 17.00 -23.29
CA LYS A 121 -0.60 17.88 -24.39
C LYS A 121 -2.04 17.62 -24.86
N GLY A 122 -2.81 16.84 -24.11
CA GLY A 122 -4.18 16.45 -24.45
C GLY A 122 -4.28 15.09 -25.15
N PRO A 123 -5.46 14.73 -25.67
CA PRO A 123 -5.70 13.46 -26.34
C PRO A 123 -4.92 13.37 -27.65
N ARG A 124 -4.15 12.30 -27.82
CA ARG A 124 -3.37 11.96 -29.01
C ARG A 124 -3.74 10.56 -29.50
N VAL A 125 -3.52 10.31 -30.77
CA VAL A 125 -3.79 9.05 -31.44
C VAL A 125 -2.47 8.38 -31.77
N PHE A 126 -2.33 7.11 -31.39
CA PHE A 126 -1.20 6.29 -31.80
C PHE A 126 -1.34 5.89 -33.27
N VAL A 127 -0.32 6.19 -34.07
CA VAL A 127 -0.23 5.88 -35.51
C VAL A 127 1.03 5.10 -35.88
N GLY A 128 1.74 4.56 -34.88
CA GLY A 128 2.88 3.67 -35.07
C GLY A 128 2.46 2.26 -35.43
N LYS A 129 3.44 1.38 -35.66
CA LYS A 129 3.20 -0.04 -35.94
C LYS A 129 3.12 -0.84 -34.64
N ALA A 130 2.14 -1.74 -34.56
CA ALA A 130 2.02 -2.65 -33.43
C ALA A 130 3.26 -3.56 -33.33
N GLY A 131 3.79 -3.72 -32.12
CA GLY A 131 5.00 -4.52 -31.85
C GLY A 131 6.34 -3.83 -32.12
N GLU A 132 6.35 -2.61 -32.66
CA GLU A 132 7.54 -1.75 -32.68
C GLU A 132 7.53 -0.82 -31.46
N ALA A 133 8.71 -0.46 -30.96
CA ALA A 133 8.81 0.50 -29.85
C ALA A 133 8.27 1.86 -30.32
N ALA A 134 7.17 2.31 -29.72
CA ALA A 134 6.52 3.56 -30.08
C ALA A 134 7.44 4.76 -29.83
N GLY A 135 7.53 5.69 -30.78
CA GLY A 135 8.23 6.97 -30.59
C GLY A 135 7.24 8.11 -30.32
N PRO A 136 7.69 9.27 -29.77
CA PRO A 136 6.86 10.47 -29.63
C PRO A 136 6.19 10.93 -30.94
N GLU A 137 6.83 10.69 -32.07
CA GLU A 137 6.38 10.98 -33.45
C GLU A 137 5.21 10.09 -33.91
N ASP A 138 4.95 9.00 -33.21
CA ASP A 138 3.82 8.10 -33.46
C ASP A 138 2.54 8.56 -32.76
N PHE A 139 2.59 9.63 -31.96
CA PHE A 139 1.44 10.18 -31.25
C PHE A 139 1.02 11.52 -31.85
N VAL A 140 -0.02 11.50 -32.67
CA VAL A 140 -0.51 12.67 -33.40
C VAL A 140 -1.80 13.22 -32.80
N ALA A 141 -2.11 14.49 -33.03
CA ALA A 141 -3.39 15.06 -32.63
C ALA A 141 -4.55 14.41 -33.41
N LEU A 142 -5.75 14.39 -32.84
CA LEU A 142 -6.95 13.79 -33.45
C LEU A 142 -7.28 14.38 -34.84
N ASP A 143 -7.00 15.68 -35.04
CA ASP A 143 -7.22 16.45 -36.27
C ASP A 143 -6.06 16.36 -37.28
N ALA A 144 -4.94 15.74 -36.90
CA ALA A 144 -3.76 15.63 -37.75
C ALA A 144 -4.04 14.79 -39.00
N ALA A 145 -3.37 15.11 -40.12
CA ALA A 145 -3.54 14.40 -41.39
C ALA A 145 -3.29 12.88 -41.30
N ARG A 146 -2.40 12.45 -40.40
CA ARG A 146 -2.04 11.05 -40.15
C ARG A 146 -3.02 10.31 -39.25
N SER A 147 -3.92 11.02 -38.57
CA SER A 147 -4.88 10.43 -37.63
C SER A 147 -5.98 9.67 -38.38
N PRO A 148 -6.25 8.39 -38.04
CA PRO A 148 -7.40 7.65 -38.58
C PRO A 148 -8.75 8.25 -38.16
N HIS A 149 -8.77 9.05 -37.09
CA HIS A 149 -9.98 9.68 -36.57
C HIS A 149 -10.27 11.05 -37.18
N ARG A 150 -9.40 11.57 -38.05
CA ARG A 150 -9.54 12.92 -38.64
C ARG A 150 -10.91 13.16 -39.29
N GLY A 151 -11.43 12.17 -40.03
CA GLY A 151 -12.74 12.27 -40.69
C GLY A 151 -13.93 12.16 -39.74
N ARG A 152 -13.71 11.73 -38.49
CA ARG A 152 -14.73 11.53 -37.45
C ARG A 152 -14.63 12.55 -36.31
N ALA A 153 -13.53 13.30 -36.23
CA ALA A 153 -13.30 14.37 -35.29
C ALA A 153 -14.13 15.61 -35.67
N GLN A 154 -15.45 15.52 -35.52
CA GLN A 154 -16.29 16.71 -35.49
C GLN A 154 -16.10 17.38 -34.11
N PRO A 155 -15.93 18.72 -34.06
CA PRO A 155 -15.95 19.42 -32.79
C PRO A 155 -17.30 19.12 -32.10
N TYR A 156 -17.24 18.59 -30.87
CA TYR A 156 -18.44 18.35 -30.09
C TYR A 156 -19.15 19.67 -29.81
N ASP A 157 -20.48 19.67 -29.96
CA ASP A 157 -21.29 20.87 -29.76
C ASP A 157 -21.23 21.28 -28.27
N GLY A 158 -20.50 22.35 -27.97
CA GLY A 158 -20.17 22.79 -26.60
C GLY A 158 -18.68 22.72 -26.22
N ALA A 159 -17.78 22.27 -27.10
CA ALA A 159 -16.34 22.26 -26.85
C ALA A 159 -15.74 23.67 -26.65
N TYR A 160 -16.41 24.69 -27.19
CA TYR A 160 -16.09 26.09 -26.94
C TYR A 160 -17.26 26.74 -26.21
N PRO A 161 -17.03 27.45 -25.08
CA PRO A 161 -18.08 28.25 -24.47
C PRO A 161 -18.49 29.33 -25.49
N GLN A 162 -19.66 29.14 -26.09
CA GLN A 162 -20.26 30.14 -26.96
C GLN A 162 -20.37 31.45 -26.16
N PRO A 163 -19.87 32.60 -26.67
CA PRO A 163 -20.22 33.88 -26.09
C PRO A 163 -21.74 34.00 -26.18
N LYS A 164 -22.42 33.94 -25.02
CA LYS A 164 -23.87 34.07 -24.91
C LYS A 164 -24.29 35.36 -25.62
N ARG A 165 -24.80 35.24 -26.85
CA ARG A 165 -25.51 36.33 -27.50
C ARG A 165 -26.77 36.58 -26.66
N PRO A 166 -27.00 37.80 -26.13
CA PRO A 166 -28.17 38.06 -25.30
C PRO A 166 -29.43 37.82 -26.14
N GLN A 167 -30.15 36.73 -25.83
CA GLN A 167 -31.44 36.47 -26.45
C GLN A 167 -32.42 37.50 -25.89
N ALA A 168 -32.89 38.39 -26.76
CA ALA A 168 -34.02 39.26 -26.46
C ALA A 168 -35.25 38.40 -26.11
N ALA A 169 -35.83 38.66 -24.95
CA ALA A 169 -36.98 37.93 -24.45
C ALA A 169 -38.17 38.05 -25.41
N LYS A 170 -38.73 36.92 -25.86
CA LYS A 170 -40.01 36.88 -26.56
C LYS A 170 -41.15 37.13 -25.57
N PRO A 171 -42.18 37.93 -25.93
CA PRO A 171 -43.31 38.19 -25.04
C PRO A 171 -44.21 36.95 -24.91
N ARG A 172 -44.68 36.72 -23.68
CA ARG A 172 -45.52 35.60 -23.23
C ARG A 172 -46.97 35.77 -23.73
N PRO A 173 -47.59 34.78 -24.39
CA PRO A 173 -49.03 34.81 -24.65
C PRO A 173 -49.85 34.48 -23.40
N ALA A 174 -51.08 35.00 -23.39
CA ALA A 174 -51.98 35.13 -22.25
C ALA A 174 -52.56 33.82 -21.68
N ALA A 175 -53.08 33.94 -20.45
CA ALA A 175 -53.57 32.90 -19.56
C ALA A 175 -54.73 32.05 -20.12
N LEU A 176 -54.66 30.73 -19.85
CA LEU A 176 -55.77 29.79 -19.98
C LEU A 176 -56.46 29.60 -18.62
N LYS A 177 -57.80 29.57 -18.67
CA LYS A 177 -58.76 29.62 -17.55
C LYS A 177 -58.69 28.41 -16.60
N PRO A 178 -59.17 28.54 -15.34
CA PRO A 178 -59.20 27.43 -14.39
C PRO A 178 -60.31 26.43 -14.75
N GLN A 179 -59.97 25.15 -14.81
CA GLN A 179 -60.94 24.07 -15.00
C GLN A 179 -61.51 23.66 -13.63
N GLU A 180 -62.83 23.80 -13.53
CA GLU A 180 -63.70 23.54 -12.39
C GLU A 180 -63.65 22.07 -11.95
N ARG A 181 -63.61 21.83 -10.64
CA ARG A 181 -63.81 20.50 -10.02
C ARG A 181 -65.30 20.15 -10.04
N GLN A 182 -65.63 18.91 -10.36
CA GLN A 182 -66.93 18.30 -10.05
C GLN A 182 -66.74 16.80 -9.70
N PRO A 183 -67.72 16.21 -8.98
CA PRO A 183 -67.55 15.57 -7.66
C PRO A 183 -67.02 14.13 -7.65
#